data_AF-A0A7Y5E8I4-F1
#
_entry.id   AF-A0A7Y5E8I4-F1
#
_cell.length_a   1.000
_cell.length_b   1.000
_cell.length_c   1.000
_cell.angle_alpha   90.00
_cell.angle_beta   90.00
_cell.angle_gamma   90.00
#
_symmetry.space_group_name_H-M   'P 1'
#
loop_
_entity.id
_entity.type
_entity.pdbx_description
1 polymer ?
#
loop_
_entity_poly.entity_id
_entity_poly.type
_entity_poly.pdbx_seq_one_letter_code
_entity_poly.pdbx_strand_id
1 'polypeptide(L)'
;MVSPVLASAQDVSLKASSKSQVEVGEQFQVVYELNAEGSGFKGPAFTGLRVLNGPMSSTSSSIQIINGQMSRSFNQSYTYIVVASQEGSVTVPAATVNVKGKQYSSGKLTIEVVKSGRTNGSTAQNSSAERASVSNKDVFLRAISDKRKVVLGEQIIVTYRIYTRVPVSSVNVNKLSSFSGFWMKNLLDENAALQQTTEKINGEEYVIADIRKVALFPQKSGKLVIDPMELECIAQVQGQTDKKRSRDPFESFFNDPFFNRNIQNVQKKLLSESLQIDVEPLPVNRQSASFNGAVGQFDLQASIDKTRMKSNDAVNITYTVTGSGNLELFEFPHPVFPPDFELYEPKTSSQIRTTSAGISGSRKFEFLFIPRVHGNFKIPAVDFVYFDPKKNEFVTLQSKDFELFVEKGSNEEAKESVYTSSQEGIRYLGTDINHIKSGDLFIAKKGTFFFGSVTYMILVFMALALFAAAIVFSRKQDKYKANQSLVRYRKATKIARNRLKSAFNLMKQKSQNEF
;
A
#
# COMPACT_ATOMS: atom_id res chain seq x y z
N MET A 1 -61.98 14.22 4.97
CA MET A 1 -61.66 13.24 6.02
C MET A 1 -60.61 12.30 5.46
N VAL A 2 -59.37 12.39 5.93
CA VAL A 2 -58.28 11.48 5.54
C VAL A 2 -58.19 10.44 6.64
N SER A 3 -58.58 9.20 6.33
CA SER A 3 -58.42 8.06 7.23
C SER A 3 -56.94 7.77 7.45
N PRO A 4 -56.47 7.63 8.70
CA PRO A 4 -55.12 7.16 8.96
C PRO A 4 -55.07 5.65 8.64
N VAL A 5 -54.23 5.28 7.67
CA VAL A 5 -53.87 3.88 7.43
C VAL A 5 -53.06 3.42 8.65
N LEU A 6 -53.65 2.51 9.44
CA LEU A 6 -52.96 1.77 10.49
C LEU A 6 -51.76 1.04 9.89
N ALA A 7 -50.55 1.51 10.20
CA ALA A 7 -49.33 0.76 9.96
C ALA A 7 -49.34 -0.48 10.87
N SER A 8 -49.57 -1.65 10.28
CA SER A 8 -49.48 -2.91 11.01
C SER A 8 -48.04 -3.10 11.48
N ALA A 9 -47.82 -3.08 12.79
CA ALA A 9 -46.53 -3.43 13.37
C ALA A 9 -46.26 -4.91 13.06
N GLN A 10 -45.16 -5.19 12.36
CA GLN A 10 -44.70 -6.56 12.16
C GLN A 10 -44.32 -7.14 13.54
N ASP A 11 -44.89 -8.28 13.92
CA ASP A 11 -44.59 -8.93 15.20
C ASP A 11 -43.10 -9.29 15.25
N VAL A 12 -42.38 -8.67 16.18
CA VAL A 12 -40.95 -8.89 16.37
C VAL A 12 -40.74 -10.30 16.94
N SER A 13 -39.89 -11.10 16.29
CA SER A 13 -39.57 -12.47 16.67
C SER A 13 -38.07 -12.73 16.52
N LEU A 14 -37.50 -13.38 17.54
CA LEU A 14 -36.15 -13.95 17.49
C LEU A 14 -36.28 -15.46 17.33
N LYS A 15 -35.76 -16.03 16.24
CA LYS A 15 -35.84 -17.47 15.95
C LYS A 15 -34.44 -18.08 15.95
N ALA A 16 -34.30 -19.27 16.54
CA ALA A 16 -33.06 -20.05 16.50
C ALA A 16 -33.22 -21.20 15.52
N SER A 17 -32.16 -21.56 14.81
CA SER A 17 -32.14 -22.72 13.91
C SER A 17 -30.76 -23.38 13.85
N SER A 18 -30.73 -24.71 13.74
CA SER A 18 -29.54 -25.54 13.56
C SER A 18 -29.92 -26.92 13.01
N LYS A 19 -28.95 -27.65 12.43
CA LYS A 19 -29.16 -29.04 12.00
C LYS A 19 -29.76 -29.85 13.16
N SER A 20 -30.74 -30.69 12.86
CA SER A 20 -31.40 -31.56 13.85
C SER A 20 -30.53 -32.78 14.21
N GLN A 21 -29.68 -33.24 13.28
CA GLN A 21 -28.74 -34.34 13.45
C GLN A 21 -27.38 -34.01 12.81
N VAL A 22 -26.27 -34.35 13.47
CA VAL A 22 -24.88 -34.11 13.01
C VAL A 22 -23.95 -35.24 13.45
N GLU A 23 -22.83 -35.44 12.75
CA GLU A 23 -21.81 -36.41 13.17
C GLU A 23 -20.78 -35.81 14.13
N VAL A 24 -20.17 -36.64 14.99
CA VAL A 24 -19.01 -36.22 15.79
C VAL A 24 -17.87 -35.71 14.89
N GLY A 25 -17.41 -34.49 15.15
CA GLY A 25 -16.38 -33.82 14.36
C GLY A 25 -16.94 -33.00 13.18
N GLU A 26 -18.23 -33.08 12.89
CA GLU A 26 -18.88 -32.28 11.85
C GLU A 26 -18.98 -30.81 12.27
N GLN A 27 -18.59 -29.90 11.36
CA GLN A 27 -18.77 -28.47 11.51
C GLN A 27 -20.11 -28.03 10.91
N PHE A 28 -20.91 -27.30 11.68
CA PHE A 28 -22.21 -26.80 11.25
C PHE A 28 -22.51 -25.41 11.83
N GLN A 29 -23.61 -24.80 11.38
CA GLN A 29 -24.00 -23.45 11.80
C GLN A 29 -25.18 -23.49 12.78
N VAL A 30 -25.16 -22.55 13.74
CA VAL A 30 -26.31 -22.20 14.58
C VAL A 30 -26.62 -20.73 14.33
N VAL A 31 -27.85 -20.45 13.87
CA VAL A 31 -28.26 -19.13 13.38
C VAL A 31 -29.40 -18.59 14.24
N TYR A 32 -29.26 -17.35 14.69
CA TYR A 32 -30.30 -16.59 15.37
C TYR A 32 -30.77 -15.44 14.50
N GLU A 33 -32.07 -15.38 14.19
CA GLU A 33 -32.63 -14.39 13.30
C GLU A 33 -33.68 -13.52 13.95
N LEU A 34 -33.57 -12.23 13.67
CA LEU A 34 -34.42 -11.18 14.18
C LEU A 34 -35.02 -10.40 13.01
N ASN A 35 -36.34 -10.39 12.89
CA ASN A 35 -37.07 -9.63 11.86
C ASN A 35 -37.23 -8.12 12.19
N ALA A 36 -36.26 -7.55 12.91
CA ALA A 36 -36.23 -6.17 13.34
C ALA A 36 -34.79 -5.73 13.64
N GLU A 37 -34.58 -4.43 13.82
CA GLU A 37 -33.31 -3.90 14.28
C GLU A 37 -33.17 -4.11 15.79
N GLY A 38 -32.17 -4.89 16.17
CA GLY A 38 -31.90 -5.25 17.55
C GLY A 38 -30.48 -4.93 17.98
N SER A 39 -30.33 -4.71 19.29
CA SER A 39 -29.06 -4.45 19.95
C SER A 39 -28.90 -5.34 21.18
N GLY A 40 -27.67 -5.45 21.68
CA GLY A 40 -27.37 -6.20 22.90
C GLY A 40 -27.67 -7.71 22.80
N PHE A 41 -27.41 -8.31 21.64
CA PHE A 41 -27.54 -9.77 21.47
C PHE A 41 -26.65 -10.52 22.47
N LYS A 42 -27.27 -11.46 23.19
CA LYS A 42 -26.60 -12.40 24.09
C LYS A 42 -26.83 -13.81 23.57
N GLY A 43 -25.78 -14.39 22.97
CA GLY A 43 -25.80 -15.77 22.50
C GLY A 43 -25.88 -16.78 23.65
N PRO A 44 -26.23 -18.04 23.35
CA PRO A 44 -26.33 -19.08 24.37
C PRO A 44 -24.95 -19.56 24.83
N ALA A 45 -24.91 -20.30 25.93
CA ALA A 45 -23.77 -21.16 26.22
C ALA A 45 -23.87 -22.45 25.39
N PHE A 46 -22.90 -22.68 24.50
CA PHE A 46 -22.83 -23.88 23.66
C PHE A 46 -22.27 -25.09 24.44
N THR A 47 -22.98 -25.53 25.48
CA THR A 47 -22.56 -26.71 26.26
C THR A 47 -22.64 -27.97 25.39
N GLY A 48 -21.54 -28.70 25.23
CA GLY A 48 -21.46 -29.92 24.39
C GLY A 48 -21.08 -29.67 22.92
N LEU A 49 -21.02 -28.40 22.48
CA LEU A 49 -20.51 -28.01 21.16
C LEU A 49 -19.31 -27.07 21.34
N ARG A 50 -18.29 -27.21 20.50
CA ARG A 50 -17.16 -26.28 20.51
C ARG A 50 -17.40 -25.20 19.47
N VAL A 51 -17.47 -23.94 19.91
CA VAL A 51 -17.55 -22.80 18.99
C VAL A 51 -16.21 -22.60 18.31
N LEU A 52 -16.19 -22.62 16.98
CA LEU A 52 -15.01 -22.33 16.16
C LEU A 52 -14.95 -20.85 15.78
N ASN A 53 -16.11 -20.23 15.51
CA ASN A 53 -16.21 -18.83 15.12
C ASN A 53 -17.62 -18.25 15.43
N GLY A 54 -17.72 -16.95 15.64
CA GLY A 54 -18.98 -16.21 15.84
C GLY A 54 -19.16 -15.57 17.24
N PRO A 55 -20.24 -14.79 17.47
CA PRO A 55 -21.32 -14.53 16.50
C PRO A 55 -20.86 -13.58 15.39
N MET A 56 -21.11 -13.94 14.14
CA MET A 56 -21.01 -13.03 13.00
C MET A 56 -22.38 -12.38 12.83
N SER A 57 -22.45 -11.04 12.91
CA SER A 57 -23.71 -10.31 12.71
C SER A 57 -23.85 -9.84 11.27
N SER A 58 -25.04 -10.00 10.70
CA SER A 58 -25.39 -9.48 9.38
C SER A 58 -26.73 -8.76 9.47
N THR A 59 -26.86 -7.64 8.74
CA THR A 59 -28.10 -6.86 8.67
C THR A 59 -28.49 -6.68 7.20
N SER A 60 -29.76 -6.90 6.90
CA SER A 60 -30.36 -6.73 5.59
C SER A 60 -31.67 -5.98 5.71
N SER A 61 -31.92 -5.03 4.81
CA SER A 61 -33.19 -4.32 4.72
C SER A 61 -33.67 -4.28 3.28
N SER A 62 -34.93 -4.62 3.05
CA SER A 62 -35.59 -4.49 1.74
C SER A 62 -36.75 -3.51 1.85
N ILE A 63 -36.85 -2.60 0.90
CA ILE A 63 -37.94 -1.64 0.77
C ILE A 63 -38.69 -2.00 -0.51
N GLN A 64 -39.96 -2.37 -0.38
CA GLN A 64 -40.86 -2.58 -1.50
C GLN A 64 -41.95 -1.52 -1.47
N ILE A 65 -42.25 -0.96 -2.64
CA ILE A 65 -43.32 0.02 -2.80
C ILE A 65 -44.29 -0.57 -3.83
N ILE A 66 -45.47 -0.97 -3.37
CA ILE A 66 -46.52 -1.55 -4.22
C ILE A 66 -47.77 -0.69 -4.04
N ASN A 67 -48.29 -0.13 -5.15
CA ASN A 67 -49.49 0.72 -5.16
C ASN A 67 -49.46 1.86 -4.13
N GLY A 68 -48.30 2.51 -3.97
CA GLY A 68 -48.12 3.63 -3.01
C GLY A 68 -48.01 3.20 -1.54
N GLN A 69 -48.15 1.91 -1.22
CA GLN A 69 -47.90 1.38 0.12
C GLN A 69 -46.44 0.92 0.22
N MET A 70 -45.69 1.55 1.12
CA MET A 70 -44.32 1.19 1.44
C MET A 70 -44.32 0.04 2.46
N SER A 71 -43.79 -1.12 2.09
CA SER A 71 -43.47 -2.21 3.02
C SER A 71 -41.95 -2.29 3.22
N ARG A 72 -41.53 -2.28 4.48
CA ARG A 72 -40.12 -2.38 4.87
C ARG A 72 -39.92 -3.67 5.64
N SER A 73 -39.12 -4.59 5.12
CA SER A 73 -38.70 -5.79 5.83
C SER A 73 -37.26 -5.61 6.32
N PHE A 74 -37.03 -5.76 7.61
CA PHE A 74 -35.71 -5.70 8.23
C PHE A 74 -35.35 -7.09 8.76
N ASN A 75 -34.15 -7.57 8.48
CA ASN A 75 -33.64 -8.83 9.01
C ASN A 75 -32.23 -8.63 9.57
N GLN A 76 -31.98 -9.14 10.76
CA GLN A 76 -30.68 -9.15 11.41
C GLN A 76 -30.39 -10.56 11.91
N SER A 77 -29.26 -11.12 11.52
CA SER A 77 -28.85 -12.47 11.90
C SER A 77 -27.55 -12.47 12.70
N TYR A 78 -27.43 -13.46 13.59
CA TYR A 78 -26.24 -13.77 14.38
C TYR A 78 -25.87 -15.23 14.18
N THR A 79 -24.74 -15.49 13.52
CA THR A 79 -24.33 -16.85 13.12
C THR A 79 -23.11 -17.33 13.88
N TYR A 80 -23.21 -18.53 14.44
CA TYR A 80 -22.09 -19.27 15.03
C TYR A 80 -21.70 -20.44 14.14
N ILE A 81 -20.40 -20.69 14.03
CA ILE A 81 -19.84 -21.92 13.47
C ILE A 81 -19.38 -22.78 14.64
N VAL A 82 -19.94 -23.98 14.76
CA VAL A 82 -19.71 -24.90 15.86
C VAL A 82 -19.30 -26.28 15.36
N VAL A 83 -18.64 -27.06 16.20
CA VAL A 83 -18.29 -28.47 15.93
C VAL A 83 -18.80 -29.37 17.05
N ALA A 84 -19.44 -30.47 16.66
CA ALA A 84 -19.90 -31.49 17.60
C ALA A 84 -18.72 -32.26 18.19
N SER A 85 -18.59 -32.27 19.52
CA SER A 85 -17.40 -32.81 20.20
C SER A 85 -17.61 -34.20 20.81
N GLN A 86 -18.86 -34.58 21.13
CA GLN A 86 -19.21 -35.86 21.75
C GLN A 86 -20.57 -36.34 21.24
N GLU A 87 -20.76 -37.66 21.19
CA GLU A 87 -22.03 -38.32 20.84
C GLU A 87 -23.11 -38.01 21.88
N GLY A 88 -24.37 -37.93 21.45
CA GLY A 88 -25.53 -37.72 22.32
C GLY A 88 -26.42 -36.55 21.91
N SER A 89 -27.52 -36.37 22.62
CA SER A 89 -28.45 -35.24 22.40
C SER A 89 -27.92 -33.99 23.09
N VAL A 90 -27.63 -32.95 22.31
CA VAL A 90 -27.15 -31.65 22.79
C VAL A 90 -28.27 -30.63 22.70
N THR A 91 -28.57 -29.94 23.80
CA THR A 91 -29.55 -28.85 23.83
C THR A 91 -28.83 -27.50 23.90
N VAL A 92 -29.04 -26.64 22.90
CA VAL A 92 -28.57 -25.25 22.89
C VAL A 92 -29.66 -24.37 23.52
N PRO A 93 -29.34 -23.63 24.61
CA PRO A 93 -30.28 -22.69 25.23
C PRO A 93 -30.75 -21.57 24.30
N ALA A 94 -31.77 -20.85 24.74
CA ALA A 94 -32.25 -19.66 24.03
C ALA A 94 -31.22 -18.51 24.10
N ALA A 95 -31.13 -17.75 23.01
CA ALA A 95 -30.43 -16.46 22.96
C ALA A 95 -31.42 -15.31 23.21
N THR A 96 -30.91 -14.13 23.57
CA THR A 96 -31.75 -12.93 23.75
C THR A 96 -31.23 -11.74 22.96
N VAL A 97 -32.14 -10.84 22.57
CA VAL A 97 -31.83 -9.59 21.86
C VAL A 97 -32.81 -8.49 22.25
N ASN A 98 -32.38 -7.24 22.29
CA ASN A 98 -33.26 -6.11 22.60
C ASN A 98 -33.73 -5.41 21.33
N VAL A 99 -35.03 -5.19 21.19
CA VAL A 99 -35.63 -4.40 20.10
C VAL A 99 -36.49 -3.30 20.72
N LYS A 100 -36.17 -2.04 20.42
CA LYS A 100 -36.89 -0.86 20.93
C LYS A 100 -37.13 -0.90 22.45
N GLY A 101 -36.14 -1.36 23.22
CA GLY A 101 -36.20 -1.45 24.69
C GLY A 101 -36.90 -2.67 25.27
N LYS A 102 -37.45 -3.58 24.45
CA LYS A 102 -38.01 -4.87 24.88
C LYS A 102 -37.06 -6.02 24.54
N GLN A 103 -36.89 -6.96 25.46
CA GLN A 103 -36.06 -8.16 25.24
C GLN A 103 -36.89 -9.28 24.59
N TYR A 104 -36.34 -9.87 23.54
CA TYR A 104 -36.90 -11.02 22.83
C TYR A 104 -35.97 -12.21 23.02
N SER A 105 -36.56 -13.39 23.22
CA SER A 105 -35.83 -14.65 23.39
C SER A 105 -36.09 -15.58 22.22
N SER A 106 -35.08 -16.35 21.83
CA SER A 106 -35.23 -17.42 20.87
C SER A 106 -35.86 -18.66 21.49
N GLY A 107 -36.22 -19.64 20.65
CA GLY A 107 -36.43 -21.02 21.10
C GLY A 107 -35.11 -21.70 21.49
N LYS A 108 -35.22 -22.84 22.19
CA LYS A 108 -34.10 -23.78 22.41
C LYS A 108 -33.96 -24.68 21.18
N LEU A 109 -32.74 -25.16 20.93
CA LEU A 109 -32.47 -26.11 19.85
C LEU A 109 -32.01 -27.44 20.43
N THR A 110 -32.51 -28.54 19.89
CA THR A 110 -32.06 -29.89 20.24
C THR A 110 -31.38 -30.49 19.01
N ILE A 111 -30.15 -30.95 19.18
CA ILE A 111 -29.29 -31.47 18.12
C ILE A 111 -28.86 -32.88 18.52
N GLU A 112 -29.14 -33.87 17.69
CA GLU A 112 -28.69 -35.24 17.89
C GLU A 112 -27.30 -35.45 17.28
N VAL A 113 -26.31 -35.75 18.12
CA VAL A 113 -24.95 -36.06 17.65
C VAL A 113 -24.77 -37.56 17.55
N VAL A 114 -24.67 -38.06 16.32
CA VAL A 114 -24.47 -39.49 16.03
C VAL A 114 -22.98 -39.81 15.83
N LYS A 115 -22.63 -41.07 16.13
CA LYS A 115 -21.27 -41.59 15.91
C LYS A 115 -20.91 -41.50 14.45
N SER A 116 -19.75 -40.91 14.15
CA SER A 116 -19.25 -40.85 12.77
C SER A 116 -19.00 -42.27 12.25
N GLY A 117 -19.84 -42.71 11.32
CA GLY A 117 -19.77 -44.01 10.70
C GLY A 117 -18.70 -44.00 9.62
N ARG A 118 -17.57 -44.68 9.85
CA ARG A 118 -16.60 -44.98 8.78
C ARG A 118 -17.28 -45.85 7.73
N THR A 119 -17.81 -45.24 6.67
CA THR A 119 -18.12 -45.94 5.43
C THR A 119 -16.96 -45.73 4.45
N ASN A 120 -15.99 -46.66 4.53
CA ASN A 120 -15.21 -47.02 3.35
C ASN A 120 -16.16 -47.75 2.41
N GLY A 121 -16.63 -47.05 1.39
CA GLY A 121 -17.55 -47.59 0.40
C GLY A 121 -17.60 -46.66 -0.80
N SER A 122 -16.66 -46.87 -1.72
CA SER A 122 -16.74 -46.39 -3.09
C SER A 122 -18.12 -46.68 -3.68
N THR A 123 -18.94 -45.64 -3.77
CA THR A 123 -19.91 -45.53 -4.84
C THR A 123 -19.66 -44.18 -5.48
N ALA A 124 -18.98 -44.23 -6.63
CA ALA A 124 -18.90 -43.12 -7.56
C ALA A 124 -20.32 -42.85 -8.06
N GLN A 125 -21.08 -42.08 -7.29
CA GLN A 125 -22.30 -41.47 -7.74
C GLN A 125 -21.91 -40.04 -8.14
N ASN A 126 -21.81 -39.85 -9.46
CA ASN A 126 -21.73 -38.54 -10.09
C ASN A 126 -22.96 -37.70 -9.67
N SER A 127 -22.88 -37.05 -8.51
CA SER A 127 -23.59 -35.80 -8.27
C SER A 127 -22.59 -34.69 -8.55
N SER A 128 -22.43 -34.36 -9.83
CA SER A 128 -21.96 -33.05 -10.24
C SER A 128 -22.99 -32.02 -9.80
N ALA A 129 -23.03 -31.72 -8.49
CA ALA A 129 -23.52 -30.43 -8.06
C ALA A 129 -22.55 -29.44 -8.73
N GLU A 130 -23.02 -28.78 -9.77
CA GLU A 130 -22.29 -27.69 -10.42
C GLU A 130 -21.96 -26.66 -9.34
N ARG A 131 -20.73 -26.72 -8.80
CA ARG A 131 -20.20 -25.62 -7.99
C ARG A 131 -20.36 -24.40 -8.87
N ALA A 132 -21.08 -23.39 -8.39
CA ALA A 132 -21.26 -22.14 -9.11
C ALA A 132 -19.87 -21.62 -9.48
N SER A 133 -19.51 -21.72 -10.76
CA SER A 133 -18.16 -21.41 -11.23
C SER A 133 -18.15 -19.97 -11.70
N VAL A 134 -17.48 -19.10 -10.96
CA VAL A 134 -17.19 -17.74 -11.43
C VAL A 134 -16.27 -17.85 -12.65
N SER A 135 -16.68 -17.30 -13.78
CA SER A 135 -15.89 -17.30 -15.01
C SER A 135 -15.03 -16.04 -15.13
N ASN A 136 -14.08 -16.02 -16.06
CA ASN A 136 -13.31 -14.82 -16.40
C ASN A 136 -14.18 -13.72 -17.06
N LYS A 137 -15.45 -14.00 -17.39
CA LYS A 137 -16.40 -12.98 -17.86
C LYS A 137 -17.11 -12.29 -16.70
N ASP A 138 -17.20 -12.96 -15.55
CA ASP A 138 -17.90 -12.45 -14.37
C ASP A 138 -17.01 -11.52 -13.55
N VAL A 139 -15.71 -11.85 -13.41
CA VAL A 139 -14.71 -11.01 -12.76
C VAL A 139 -13.38 -11.10 -13.49
N PHE A 140 -12.79 -9.97 -13.86
CA PHE A 140 -11.47 -9.91 -14.48
C PHE A 140 -10.73 -8.61 -14.18
N LEU A 141 -9.41 -8.62 -14.37
CA LEU A 141 -8.53 -7.47 -14.21
C LEU A 141 -8.01 -7.03 -15.58
N ARG A 142 -8.05 -5.72 -15.88
CA ARG A 142 -7.38 -5.16 -17.07
C ARG A 142 -6.28 -4.20 -16.66
N ALA A 143 -5.15 -4.28 -17.36
CA ALA A 143 -4.16 -3.22 -17.42
C ALA A 143 -4.49 -2.34 -18.63
N ILE A 144 -4.74 -1.06 -18.40
CA ILE A 144 -5.15 -0.09 -19.41
C ILE A 144 -4.09 1.00 -19.43
N SER A 145 -3.55 1.29 -20.60
CA SER A 145 -2.65 2.41 -20.80
C SER A 145 -3.31 3.45 -21.70
N ASP A 146 -3.12 4.72 -21.37
CA ASP A 146 -3.56 5.84 -22.22
C ASP A 146 -2.77 5.95 -23.52
N LYS A 147 -1.50 5.49 -23.53
CA LYS A 147 -0.60 5.53 -24.70
C LYS A 147 0.28 4.30 -24.78
N ARG A 148 0.37 3.70 -25.98
CA ARG A 148 1.30 2.59 -26.25
C ARG A 148 2.53 2.99 -27.05
N LYS A 149 2.53 4.20 -27.60
CA LYS A 149 3.64 4.78 -28.35
C LYS A 149 3.91 6.16 -27.78
N VAL A 150 5.12 6.39 -27.31
CA VAL A 150 5.55 7.64 -26.67
C VAL A 150 7.00 7.95 -26.98
N VAL A 151 7.43 9.18 -26.70
CA VAL A 151 8.87 9.50 -26.70
C VAL A 151 9.51 9.22 -25.34
N LEU A 152 10.83 9.11 -25.32
CA LEU A 152 11.62 9.01 -24.09
C LEU A 152 11.28 10.15 -23.11
N GLY A 153 11.03 9.82 -21.85
CA GLY A 153 10.69 10.79 -20.79
C GLY A 153 9.24 11.30 -20.81
N GLU A 154 8.42 10.93 -21.79
CA GLU A 154 7.00 11.31 -21.83
C GLU A 154 6.16 10.51 -20.82
N GLN A 155 5.17 11.17 -20.20
CA GLN A 155 4.27 10.52 -19.25
C GLN A 155 3.32 9.55 -19.96
N ILE A 156 3.22 8.35 -19.39
CA ILE A 156 2.18 7.34 -19.66
C ILE A 156 1.41 7.10 -18.38
N ILE A 157 0.10 6.94 -18.46
CA ILE A 157 -0.74 6.52 -17.33
C ILE A 157 -1.17 5.08 -17.54
N VAL A 158 -0.89 4.24 -16.53
CA VAL A 158 -1.37 2.86 -16.49
C VAL A 158 -2.36 2.69 -15.35
N THR A 159 -3.54 2.20 -15.70
CA THR A 159 -4.66 1.93 -14.78
C THR A 159 -4.92 0.43 -14.73
N TYR A 160 -4.87 -0.14 -13.53
CA TYR A 160 -5.29 -1.50 -13.26
C TYR A 160 -6.72 -1.45 -12.72
N ARG A 161 -7.67 -1.88 -13.55
CA ARG A 161 -9.10 -1.81 -13.26
C ARG A 161 -9.68 -3.21 -13.15
N ILE A 162 -10.35 -3.48 -12.02
CA ILE A 162 -11.16 -4.69 -11.88
C ILE A 162 -12.55 -4.43 -12.47
N TYR A 163 -13.08 -5.43 -13.17
CA TYR A 163 -14.43 -5.45 -13.72
C TYR A 163 -15.16 -6.62 -13.08
N THR A 164 -16.35 -6.38 -12.54
CA THR A 164 -17.15 -7.42 -11.90
C THR A 164 -18.63 -7.30 -12.20
N ARG A 165 -19.27 -8.43 -12.50
CA ARG A 165 -20.73 -8.60 -12.62
C ARG A 165 -21.36 -9.21 -11.38
N VAL A 166 -20.53 -9.75 -10.49
CA VAL A 166 -20.95 -10.35 -9.23
C VAL A 166 -20.37 -9.56 -8.06
N PRO A 167 -21.00 -9.57 -6.87
CA PRO A 167 -20.42 -8.90 -5.71
C PRO A 167 -19.05 -9.49 -5.37
N VAL A 168 -18.11 -8.62 -5.00
CA VAL A 168 -16.77 -9.01 -4.54
C VAL A 168 -16.58 -8.48 -3.13
N SER A 169 -16.30 -9.37 -2.17
CA SER A 169 -16.21 -9.04 -0.75
C SER A 169 -14.80 -8.65 -0.29
N SER A 170 -13.78 -9.07 -1.03
CA SER A 170 -12.39 -8.67 -0.78
C SER A 170 -11.58 -8.64 -2.08
N VAL A 171 -10.61 -7.73 -2.13
CA VAL A 171 -9.62 -7.63 -3.21
C VAL A 171 -8.26 -7.44 -2.54
N ASN A 172 -7.33 -8.36 -2.82
CA ASN A 172 -5.97 -8.32 -2.31
C ASN A 172 -5.01 -8.32 -3.50
N VAL A 173 -3.98 -7.47 -3.46
CA VAL A 173 -2.95 -7.45 -4.51
C VAL A 173 -1.84 -8.41 -4.12
N ASN A 174 -1.72 -9.51 -4.87
CA ASN A 174 -0.77 -10.58 -4.55
C ASN A 174 0.61 -10.30 -5.16
N LYS A 175 0.65 -9.70 -6.35
CA LYS A 175 1.90 -9.32 -7.05
C LYS A 175 1.72 -8.04 -7.84
N LEU A 176 2.61 -7.08 -7.62
CA LEU A 176 2.71 -5.87 -8.43
C LEU A 176 3.36 -6.13 -9.78
N SER A 177 2.97 -5.35 -10.79
CA SER A 177 3.68 -5.29 -12.06
C SER A 177 5.11 -4.77 -11.89
N SER A 178 6.03 -5.33 -12.67
CA SER A 178 7.36 -4.76 -12.86
C SER A 178 7.29 -3.61 -13.88
N PHE A 179 7.91 -2.49 -13.54
CA PHE A 179 8.02 -1.32 -14.42
C PHE A 179 9.48 -1.09 -14.85
N SER A 180 10.19 -2.17 -15.19
CA SER A 180 11.60 -2.09 -15.60
C SER A 180 11.79 -1.14 -16.79
N GLY A 181 12.69 -0.17 -16.64
CA GLY A 181 12.92 0.88 -17.64
C GLY A 181 12.01 2.10 -17.51
N PHE A 182 11.16 2.18 -16.48
CA PHE A 182 10.35 3.35 -16.17
C PHE A 182 10.65 3.87 -14.77
N TRP A 183 10.63 5.20 -14.62
CA TRP A 183 10.39 5.81 -13.32
C TRP A 183 8.87 5.90 -13.09
N MET A 184 8.41 5.73 -11.85
CA MET A 184 6.99 5.64 -11.55
C MET A 184 6.54 6.54 -10.40
N LYS A 185 5.29 6.99 -10.47
CA LYS A 185 4.59 7.67 -9.37
C LYS A 185 3.17 7.11 -9.24
N ASN A 186 2.73 6.82 -8.03
CA ASN A 186 1.34 6.46 -7.76
C ASN A 186 0.43 7.69 -7.94
N LEU A 187 -0.73 7.49 -8.58
CA LEU A 187 -1.74 8.53 -8.82
C LEU A 187 -3.01 8.34 -7.96
N LEU A 188 -3.15 7.18 -7.32
CA LEU A 188 -4.18 6.94 -6.31
C LEU A 188 -3.54 6.93 -4.92
N ASP A 189 -4.31 7.38 -3.94
CA ASP A 189 -3.99 7.19 -2.53
C ASP A 189 -4.28 5.73 -2.16
N GLU A 190 -3.26 5.03 -1.68
CA GLU A 190 -3.34 3.61 -1.30
C GLU A 190 -4.28 3.37 -0.10
N ASN A 191 -4.57 4.42 0.69
CA ASN A 191 -5.46 4.34 1.85
C ASN A 191 -6.91 4.77 1.53
N ALA A 192 -7.16 5.31 0.34
CA ALA A 192 -8.50 5.73 -0.04
C ALA A 192 -9.40 4.53 -0.34
N ALA A 193 -10.67 4.62 0.04
CA ALA A 193 -11.66 3.62 -0.32
C ALA A 193 -11.81 3.53 -1.85
N LEU A 194 -11.84 2.29 -2.36
CA LEU A 194 -12.05 2.02 -3.78
C LEU A 194 -13.38 2.63 -4.24
N GLN A 195 -13.30 3.54 -5.22
CA GLN A 195 -14.48 4.14 -5.82
C GLN A 195 -15.04 3.19 -6.87
N GLN A 196 -16.27 2.73 -6.64
CA GLN A 196 -16.99 1.86 -7.57
C GLN A 196 -17.84 2.71 -8.50
N THR A 197 -17.75 2.43 -9.79
CA THR A 197 -18.63 3.00 -10.82
C THR A 197 -19.12 1.88 -11.72
N THR A 198 -19.97 2.19 -12.69
CA THR A 198 -20.54 1.19 -13.59
C THR A 198 -20.21 1.53 -15.04
N GLU A 199 -19.82 0.53 -15.82
CA GLU A 199 -19.46 0.66 -17.24
C GLU A 199 -20.13 -0.46 -18.05
N LYS A 200 -20.59 -0.17 -19.26
CA LYS A 200 -21.15 -1.18 -20.18
C LYS A 200 -20.12 -1.62 -21.21
N ILE A 201 -19.85 -2.93 -21.30
CA ILE A 201 -18.95 -3.54 -22.29
C ILE A 201 -19.75 -4.58 -23.09
N ASN A 202 -19.80 -4.41 -24.41
CA ASN A 202 -20.54 -5.32 -25.32
C ASN A 202 -22.01 -5.54 -24.92
N GLY A 203 -22.67 -4.52 -24.37
CA GLY A 203 -24.06 -4.57 -23.90
C GLY A 203 -24.24 -5.12 -22.48
N GLU A 204 -23.19 -5.64 -21.85
CA GLU A 204 -23.22 -6.14 -20.47
C GLU A 204 -22.71 -5.08 -19.49
N GLU A 205 -23.39 -4.96 -18.34
CA GLU A 205 -23.08 -3.97 -17.31
C GLU A 205 -22.11 -4.53 -16.27
N TYR A 206 -21.02 -3.81 -16.02
CA TYR A 206 -19.96 -4.17 -15.09
C TYR A 206 -19.82 -3.10 -14.01
N VAL A 207 -19.72 -3.51 -12.75
CA VAL A 207 -19.17 -2.67 -11.70
C VAL A 207 -17.66 -2.66 -11.85
N ILE A 208 -17.07 -1.48 -11.83
CA ILE A 208 -15.64 -1.27 -12.02
C ILE A 208 -15.03 -0.50 -10.85
N ALA A 209 -13.77 -0.82 -10.55
CA ALA A 209 -12.96 -0.05 -9.61
C ALA A 209 -11.50 0.00 -10.08
N ASP A 210 -10.89 1.18 -9.99
CA ASP A 210 -9.45 1.35 -10.24
C ASP A 210 -8.68 0.88 -9.00
N ILE A 211 -8.05 -0.29 -9.10
CA ILE A 211 -7.27 -0.89 -8.01
C ILE A 211 -5.92 -0.20 -7.85
N ARG A 212 -5.32 0.22 -8.98
CA ARG A 212 -4.05 0.95 -8.99
C ARG A 212 -4.01 1.86 -10.21
N LYS A 213 -3.45 3.05 -10.05
CA LYS A 213 -3.17 3.98 -11.15
C LYS A 213 -1.80 4.60 -10.96
N VAL A 214 -0.96 4.53 -11.99
CA VAL A 214 0.42 5.01 -11.94
C VAL A 214 0.74 5.87 -13.16
N ALA A 215 1.52 6.92 -12.94
CA ALA A 215 2.24 7.62 -14.00
C ALA A 215 3.61 6.96 -14.17
N LEU A 216 3.97 6.64 -15.41
CA LEU A 216 5.23 6.03 -15.80
C LEU A 216 5.96 6.95 -16.77
N PHE A 217 7.27 7.03 -16.62
CA PHE A 217 8.16 7.85 -17.44
C PHE A 217 9.29 6.96 -17.97
N PRO A 218 9.33 6.63 -19.28
CA PRO A 218 10.38 5.80 -19.85
C PRO A 218 11.76 6.42 -19.65
N GLN A 219 12.71 5.61 -19.17
CA GLN A 219 14.11 6.00 -18.94
C GLN A 219 15.06 5.47 -20.02
N LYS A 220 14.53 4.70 -20.99
CA LYS A 220 15.26 4.23 -22.17
C LYS A 220 14.31 4.02 -23.35
N SER A 221 14.82 4.19 -24.55
CA SER A 221 14.07 3.96 -25.79
C SER A 221 14.01 2.47 -26.16
N GLY A 222 13.10 2.14 -27.07
CA GLY A 222 12.82 0.79 -27.54
C GLY A 222 11.53 0.22 -26.96
N LYS A 223 11.33 -1.09 -27.16
CA LYS A 223 10.12 -1.80 -26.71
C LYS A 223 10.26 -2.18 -25.25
N LEU A 224 9.52 -1.49 -24.39
CA LEU A 224 9.44 -1.78 -22.96
C LEU A 224 8.20 -2.62 -22.65
N VAL A 225 8.33 -3.55 -21.72
CA VAL A 225 7.24 -4.44 -21.32
C VAL A 225 6.90 -4.19 -19.86
N ILE A 226 5.61 -4.02 -19.60
CA ILE A 226 5.03 -3.96 -18.26
C ILE A 226 4.42 -5.33 -17.98
N ASP A 227 4.94 -5.98 -16.93
CA ASP A 227 4.48 -7.31 -16.55
C ASP A 227 3.03 -7.27 -16.04
N PRO A 228 2.27 -8.37 -16.16
CA PRO A 228 0.96 -8.52 -15.53
C PRO A 228 0.95 -8.20 -14.03
N MET A 229 -0.12 -7.56 -13.56
CA MET A 229 -0.44 -7.47 -12.14
C MET A 229 -1.28 -8.69 -11.74
N GLU A 230 -1.03 -9.22 -10.55
CA GLU A 230 -1.80 -10.31 -9.97
C GLU A 230 -2.58 -9.81 -8.77
N LEU A 231 -3.89 -10.06 -8.78
CA LEU A 231 -4.76 -9.82 -7.64
C LEU A 231 -5.57 -11.07 -7.33
N GLU A 232 -6.02 -11.17 -6.10
CA GLU A 232 -6.93 -12.20 -5.63
C GLU A 232 -8.16 -11.56 -5.04
N CYS A 233 -9.33 -12.06 -5.42
CA CYS A 233 -10.60 -11.57 -4.93
C CYS A 233 -11.53 -12.70 -4.51
N ILE A 234 -12.48 -12.40 -3.62
CA ILE A 234 -13.55 -13.32 -3.25
C ILE A 234 -14.83 -12.88 -3.95
N ALA A 235 -15.22 -13.61 -4.98
CA ALA A 235 -16.46 -13.38 -5.72
C ALA A 235 -17.63 -14.13 -5.06
N GLN A 236 -18.80 -13.51 -5.03
CA GLN A 236 -19.99 -14.02 -4.36
C GLN A 236 -21.03 -14.43 -5.39
N VAL A 237 -21.25 -15.73 -5.55
CA VAL A 237 -22.24 -16.28 -6.49
C VAL A 237 -23.39 -16.94 -5.76
N GLN A 238 -24.59 -16.84 -6.31
CA GLN A 238 -25.76 -17.55 -5.79
C GLN A 238 -25.70 -19.00 -6.28
N GLY A 239 -25.53 -19.95 -5.39
CA GLY A 239 -25.60 -21.38 -5.67
C GLY A 239 -27.02 -21.77 -6.08
N GLN A 240 -27.15 -22.41 -7.24
CA GLN A 240 -28.40 -23.05 -7.62
C GLN A 240 -28.54 -24.35 -6.83
N THR A 241 -29.55 -24.44 -5.97
CA THR A 241 -29.90 -25.70 -5.31
C THR A 241 -30.83 -26.49 -6.23
N ASP A 242 -30.40 -27.69 -6.63
CA ASP A 242 -31.32 -28.68 -7.20
C ASP A 242 -32.40 -29.00 -6.16
N LYS A 243 -33.66 -28.71 -6.49
CA LYS A 243 -34.82 -28.95 -5.63
C LYS A 243 -35.08 -30.46 -5.48
N LYS A 244 -34.29 -31.16 -4.66
CA LYS A 244 -34.74 -32.43 -4.08
C LYS A 244 -35.56 -32.11 -2.84
N ARG A 245 -36.85 -32.48 -2.87
CA ARG A 245 -37.76 -32.40 -1.72
C ARG A 245 -37.26 -33.36 -0.63
N SER A 246 -36.50 -32.82 0.31
CA SER A 246 -36.14 -33.51 1.54
C SER A 246 -37.28 -33.41 2.56
N ARG A 247 -37.40 -34.42 3.43
CA ARG A 247 -38.39 -34.49 4.52
C ARG A 247 -37.86 -33.92 5.84
N ASP A 248 -36.64 -33.39 5.87
CA ASP A 248 -36.06 -32.74 7.07
C ASP A 248 -36.63 -31.31 7.25
N PRO A 249 -37.28 -31.00 8.39
CA PRO A 249 -37.75 -29.65 8.73
C PRO A 249 -36.65 -28.59 8.72
N PHE A 250 -35.38 -28.98 8.95
CA PHE A 250 -34.23 -28.07 8.88
C PHE A 250 -33.88 -27.70 7.42
N GLU A 251 -33.80 -28.66 6.50
CA GLU A 251 -33.55 -28.37 5.08
C GLU A 251 -34.69 -27.57 4.42
N SER A 252 -35.91 -27.71 4.92
CA SER A 252 -37.07 -26.93 4.45
C SER A 252 -37.01 -25.45 4.90
N PHE A 253 -36.42 -25.18 6.07
CA PHE A 253 -36.19 -23.82 6.59
C PHE A 253 -35.00 -23.12 5.89
N PHE A 254 -33.93 -23.85 5.58
CA PHE A 254 -32.74 -23.32 4.88
C PHE A 254 -32.90 -23.23 3.35
N ASN A 255 -33.93 -23.83 2.76
CA ASN A 255 -34.29 -23.67 1.35
C ASN A 255 -35.37 -22.61 1.10
N ASP A 256 -35.80 -21.89 2.12
CA ASP A 256 -36.68 -20.73 1.97
C ASP A 256 -35.91 -19.60 1.24
N PRO A 257 -36.46 -18.99 0.17
CA PRO A 257 -35.87 -17.83 -0.51
C PRO A 257 -35.44 -16.68 0.43
N PHE A 258 -36.00 -16.64 1.64
CA PHE A 258 -35.64 -15.68 2.70
C PHE A 258 -34.25 -15.94 3.34
N PHE A 259 -33.82 -17.20 3.44
CA PHE A 259 -32.56 -17.64 4.05
C PHE A 259 -31.54 -18.04 2.98
N ASN A 260 -32.02 -18.49 1.82
CA ASN A 260 -31.19 -19.07 0.78
C ASN A 260 -30.84 -18.08 -0.33
N ARG A 261 -30.19 -16.96 0.03
CA ARG A 261 -29.14 -16.45 -0.86
C ARG A 261 -27.94 -17.32 -0.60
N ASN A 262 -27.89 -18.47 -1.27
CA ASN A 262 -26.79 -19.44 -1.24
C ASN A 262 -25.51 -18.74 -1.76
N ILE A 263 -24.96 -17.77 -1.02
CA ILE A 263 -23.79 -17.00 -1.46
C ILE A 263 -22.58 -17.88 -1.24
N GLN A 264 -22.14 -18.52 -2.32
CA GLN A 264 -20.90 -19.23 -2.36
C GLN A 264 -19.77 -18.22 -2.62
N ASN A 265 -18.85 -18.12 -1.67
CA ASN A 265 -17.60 -17.36 -1.82
C ASN A 265 -16.64 -18.19 -2.67
N VAL A 266 -16.32 -17.70 -3.86
CA VAL A 266 -15.36 -18.32 -4.78
C VAL A 266 -14.12 -17.43 -4.85
N GLN A 267 -13.01 -17.95 -4.33
CA GLN A 267 -11.71 -17.29 -4.43
C GLN A 267 -11.22 -17.34 -5.88
N LYS A 268 -10.83 -16.18 -6.41
CA LYS A 268 -10.36 -16.03 -7.78
C LYS A 268 -9.09 -15.22 -7.83
N LYS A 269 -8.06 -15.84 -8.39
CA LYS A 269 -6.84 -15.19 -8.82
C LYS A 269 -7.06 -14.61 -10.22
N LEU A 270 -6.85 -13.31 -10.35
CA LEU A 270 -6.97 -12.56 -11.60
C LEU A 270 -5.58 -12.06 -12.00
N LEU A 271 -5.31 -12.12 -13.30
CA LEU A 271 -4.10 -11.60 -13.93
C LEU A 271 -4.51 -10.53 -14.93
N SER A 272 -3.81 -9.42 -14.95
CA SER A 272 -3.95 -8.45 -16.03
C SER A 272 -3.22 -8.92 -17.28
N GLU A 273 -3.51 -8.29 -18.41
CA GLU A 273 -2.67 -8.40 -19.59
C GLU A 273 -1.30 -7.74 -19.36
N SER A 274 -0.28 -8.21 -20.08
CA SER A 274 0.99 -7.50 -20.21
C SER A 274 0.83 -6.34 -21.19
N LEU A 275 1.52 -5.22 -20.92
CA LEU A 275 1.51 -4.07 -21.81
C LEU A 275 2.88 -3.86 -22.43
N GLN A 276 2.92 -3.85 -23.76
CA GLN A 276 4.09 -3.40 -24.50
C GLN A 276 3.94 -1.92 -24.85
N ILE A 277 4.97 -1.14 -24.53
CA ILE A 277 5.11 0.28 -24.81
C ILE A 277 6.27 0.46 -25.78
N ASP A 278 6.01 1.12 -26.91
CA ASP A 278 7.02 1.51 -27.88
C ASP A 278 7.53 2.91 -27.56
N VAL A 279 8.82 3.01 -27.18
CA VAL A 279 9.43 4.27 -26.74
C VAL A 279 10.39 4.76 -27.81
N GLU A 280 10.01 5.83 -28.49
CA GLU A 280 10.85 6.48 -29.49
C GLU A 280 11.97 7.29 -28.81
N PRO A 281 13.17 7.34 -29.39
CA PRO A 281 14.20 8.27 -28.95
C PRO A 281 13.77 9.72 -29.22
N LEU A 282 14.32 10.66 -28.45
CA LEU A 282 14.13 12.08 -28.75
C LEU A 282 14.81 12.44 -30.08
N PRO A 283 14.28 13.43 -30.84
CA PRO A 283 14.86 13.83 -32.12
C PRO A 283 16.26 14.47 -31.93
N VAL A 284 17.31 13.70 -32.19
CA VAL A 284 18.71 14.11 -31.94
C VAL A 284 19.12 15.35 -32.75
N ASN A 285 18.64 15.47 -33.98
CA ASN A 285 18.96 16.59 -34.88
C ASN A 285 18.31 17.93 -34.49
N ARG A 286 17.38 17.94 -33.52
CA ARG A 286 16.70 19.14 -33.03
C ARG A 286 16.98 19.43 -31.56
N GLN A 287 17.84 18.63 -30.93
CA GLN A 287 18.16 18.76 -29.52
C GLN A 287 19.08 19.96 -29.31
N SER A 288 18.60 20.94 -28.53
CA SER A 288 19.43 22.08 -28.11
C SER A 288 20.49 21.63 -27.11
N ALA A 289 21.67 22.27 -27.12
CA ALA A 289 22.73 22.04 -26.15
C ALA A 289 22.27 22.27 -24.69
N SER A 290 21.24 23.10 -24.48
CA SER A 290 20.67 23.42 -23.16
C SER A 290 19.56 22.46 -22.72
N PHE A 291 19.27 21.39 -23.47
CA PHE A 291 18.25 20.41 -23.10
C PHE A 291 18.74 19.44 -22.03
N ASN A 292 18.16 19.53 -20.83
CA ASN A 292 18.54 18.74 -19.66
C ASN A 292 17.45 17.74 -19.22
N GLY A 293 16.77 17.13 -20.20
CA GLY A 293 15.84 16.02 -19.96
C GLY A 293 14.40 16.42 -19.61
N ALA A 294 14.01 17.68 -19.71
CA ALA A 294 12.63 18.12 -19.45
C ALA A 294 11.67 17.71 -20.58
N VAL A 295 10.67 16.88 -20.28
CA VAL A 295 9.68 16.38 -21.25
C VAL A 295 8.28 16.56 -20.69
N GLY A 296 7.46 17.34 -21.39
CA GLY A 296 6.13 17.72 -20.93
C GLY A 296 5.69 19.09 -21.44
N GLN A 297 4.88 19.78 -20.66
CA GLN A 297 4.45 21.14 -20.93
C GLN A 297 4.77 21.99 -19.72
N PHE A 298 5.60 23.01 -19.92
CA PHE A 298 6.14 23.81 -18.84
C PHE A 298 6.02 25.31 -19.11
N ASP A 299 6.11 26.06 -18.02
CA ASP A 299 6.29 27.50 -17.99
C ASP A 299 7.45 27.85 -17.03
N LEU A 300 8.09 28.99 -17.23
CA LEU A 300 9.25 29.45 -16.49
C LEU A 300 9.03 30.85 -15.92
N GLN A 301 9.21 30.97 -14.60
CA GLN A 301 9.26 32.26 -13.92
C GLN A 301 10.60 32.44 -13.23
N ALA A 302 11.17 33.64 -13.29
CA ALA A 302 12.38 34.00 -12.56
C ALA A 302 12.15 35.24 -11.70
N SER A 303 12.72 35.25 -10.50
CA SER A 303 12.67 36.37 -9.56
C SER A 303 13.97 36.49 -8.79
N ILE A 304 14.31 37.70 -8.37
CA ILE A 304 15.44 38.01 -7.49
C ILE A 304 14.92 38.78 -6.27
N ASP A 305 15.52 38.58 -5.10
CA ASP A 305 15.10 39.24 -3.86
C ASP A 305 15.47 40.74 -3.82
N LYS A 306 16.62 41.13 -4.39
CA LYS A 306 17.05 42.53 -4.51
C LYS A 306 17.99 42.75 -5.70
N THR A 307 17.90 43.92 -6.32
CA THR A 307 18.78 44.36 -7.42
C THR A 307 19.78 45.45 -7.00
N ARG A 308 19.64 45.98 -5.79
CA ARG A 308 20.56 46.94 -5.17
C ARG A 308 20.97 46.44 -3.79
N MET A 309 22.27 46.49 -3.50
CA MET A 309 22.87 45.82 -2.36
C MET A 309 24.29 46.31 -2.11
N LYS A 310 24.91 45.97 -0.97
CA LYS A 310 26.34 46.22 -0.73
C LYS A 310 27.18 44.99 -1.04
N SER A 311 28.48 45.17 -1.26
CA SER A 311 29.40 44.02 -1.35
C SER A 311 29.36 43.19 -0.07
N ASN A 312 29.46 41.87 -0.22
CA ASN A 312 29.29 40.85 0.82
C ASN A 312 27.84 40.59 1.29
N ASP A 313 26.84 41.26 0.73
CA ASP A 313 25.43 40.93 1.01
C ASP A 313 24.99 39.68 0.23
N ALA A 314 24.34 38.74 0.90
CA ALA A 314 23.71 37.58 0.27
C ALA A 314 22.48 37.96 -0.59
N VAL A 315 22.31 37.28 -1.72
CA VAL A 315 21.20 37.44 -2.69
C VAL A 315 20.72 36.09 -3.15
N ASN A 316 19.41 35.93 -3.28
CA ASN A 316 18.80 34.75 -3.88
C ASN A 316 18.12 35.07 -5.21
N ILE A 317 18.47 34.31 -6.24
CA ILE A 317 17.65 34.19 -7.46
C ILE A 317 16.86 32.90 -7.40
N THR A 318 15.56 33.00 -7.64
CA THR A 318 14.65 31.85 -7.71
C THR A 318 14.14 31.66 -9.13
N TYR A 319 14.38 30.48 -9.70
CA TYR A 319 13.73 30.02 -10.92
C TYR A 319 12.62 29.03 -10.55
N THR A 320 11.39 29.30 -10.96
CA THR A 320 10.23 28.43 -10.76
C THR A 320 9.78 27.88 -12.09
N VAL A 321 9.93 26.57 -12.28
CA VAL A 321 9.36 25.84 -13.42
C VAL A 321 8.02 25.26 -12.99
N THR A 322 6.95 25.58 -13.69
CA THR A 322 5.61 25.03 -13.43
C THR A 322 5.13 24.23 -14.64
N GLY A 323 4.27 23.24 -14.44
CA GLY A 323 3.70 22.51 -15.57
C GLY A 323 3.28 21.08 -15.28
N SER A 324 3.31 20.26 -16.32
CA SER A 324 2.98 18.82 -16.29
C SER A 324 4.00 18.03 -17.10
N GLY A 325 4.27 16.79 -16.67
CA GLY A 325 5.31 15.94 -17.25
C GLY A 325 6.32 15.48 -16.20
N ASN A 326 7.56 15.29 -16.62
CA ASN A 326 8.60 14.64 -15.80
C ASN A 326 9.29 15.61 -14.81
N LEU A 327 8.50 16.41 -14.08
CA LEU A 327 8.98 17.50 -13.21
C LEU A 327 10.14 17.08 -12.29
N GLU A 328 10.06 15.90 -11.68
CA GLU A 328 11.06 15.41 -10.72
C GLU A 328 12.34 14.84 -11.37
N LEU A 329 12.40 14.71 -12.71
CA LEU A 329 13.45 13.98 -13.42
C LEU A 329 14.42 14.85 -14.21
N PHE A 330 14.06 16.08 -14.55
CA PHE A 330 14.95 16.98 -15.28
C PHE A 330 15.91 17.74 -14.35
N GLU A 331 16.97 18.28 -14.92
CA GLU A 331 17.87 19.23 -14.24
C GLU A 331 17.69 20.64 -14.81
N PHE A 332 17.69 21.65 -13.94
CA PHE A 332 17.63 23.03 -14.40
C PHE A 332 19.01 23.49 -14.90
N PRO A 333 19.11 24.20 -16.04
CA PRO A 333 20.39 24.74 -16.50
C PRO A 333 21.01 25.68 -15.47
N HIS A 334 22.34 25.62 -15.32
CA HIS A 334 23.06 26.47 -14.38
C HIS A 334 23.14 27.90 -14.94
N PRO A 335 22.61 28.93 -14.24
CA PRO A 335 22.76 30.32 -14.66
C PRO A 335 24.23 30.73 -14.66
N VAL A 336 24.61 31.59 -15.60
CA VAL A 336 25.97 32.16 -15.65
C VAL A 336 26.03 33.37 -14.72
N PHE A 337 26.96 33.36 -13.77
CA PHE A 337 27.20 34.46 -12.85
C PHE A 337 28.55 35.15 -13.15
N PRO A 338 28.70 36.44 -12.83
CA PRO A 338 29.99 37.12 -12.87
C PRO A 338 31.06 36.41 -12.02
N PRO A 339 32.34 36.41 -12.44
CA PRO A 339 33.41 35.71 -11.71
C PRO A 339 33.69 36.29 -10.32
N ASP A 340 33.32 37.54 -10.08
CA ASP A 340 33.47 38.22 -8.78
C ASP A 340 32.39 37.83 -7.75
N PHE A 341 31.52 36.88 -8.09
CA PHE A 341 30.45 36.40 -7.23
C PHE A 341 30.83 35.05 -6.64
N GLU A 342 30.72 34.93 -5.32
CA GLU A 342 30.84 33.65 -4.64
C GLU A 342 29.51 32.91 -4.69
N LEU A 343 29.51 31.70 -5.27
CA LEU A 343 28.32 30.91 -5.51
C LEU A 343 28.19 29.78 -4.48
N TYR A 344 26.96 29.53 -4.06
CA TYR A 344 26.60 28.42 -3.18
C TYR A 344 25.80 27.38 -3.96
N GLU A 345 25.76 26.14 -3.45
CA GLU A 345 24.95 25.08 -4.04
C GLU A 345 23.46 25.46 -4.05
N PRO A 346 22.76 25.29 -5.18
CA PRO A 346 21.37 25.70 -5.29
C PRO A 346 20.47 24.79 -4.46
N LYS A 347 19.52 25.41 -3.75
CA LYS A 347 18.47 24.67 -3.06
C LYS A 347 17.32 24.38 -4.01
N THR A 348 16.92 23.11 -4.09
CA THR A 348 15.79 22.68 -4.93
C THR A 348 14.62 22.26 -4.06
N SER A 349 13.41 22.74 -4.38
CA SER A 349 12.17 22.28 -3.76
C SER A 349 11.10 21.99 -4.81
N SER A 350 10.24 21.01 -4.53
CA SER A 350 9.22 20.53 -5.45
C SER A 350 7.87 20.48 -4.76
N GLN A 351 6.84 21.00 -5.41
CA GLN A 351 5.45 20.85 -5.00
C GLN A 351 4.70 20.11 -6.09
N ILE A 352 4.57 18.80 -5.91
CA ILE A 352 4.00 17.90 -6.92
C ILE A 352 2.57 17.53 -6.52
N ARG A 353 1.66 17.64 -7.48
CA ARG A 353 0.28 17.21 -7.38
C ARG A 353 0.06 16.01 -8.29
N THR A 354 -0.33 14.89 -7.70
CA THR A 354 -0.78 13.71 -8.42
C THR A 354 -2.30 13.71 -8.50
N THR A 355 -2.83 13.46 -9.68
CA THR A 355 -4.27 13.30 -9.90
C THR A 355 -4.51 12.11 -10.82
N SER A 356 -5.76 11.68 -10.96
CA SER A 356 -6.15 10.69 -11.96
C SER A 356 -5.78 11.07 -13.39
N ALA A 357 -5.51 12.35 -13.69
CA ALA A 357 -5.09 12.85 -14.99
C ALA A 357 -3.57 12.90 -15.19
N GLY A 358 -2.77 12.57 -14.16
CA GLY A 358 -1.31 12.56 -14.23
C GLY A 358 -0.62 13.47 -13.20
N ILE A 359 0.62 13.82 -13.50
CA ILE A 359 1.49 14.64 -12.65
C ILE A 359 1.52 16.09 -13.15
N SER A 360 1.32 17.01 -12.21
CA SER A 360 1.54 18.45 -12.41
C SER A 360 2.13 19.08 -11.16
N GLY A 361 2.62 20.31 -11.25
CA GLY A 361 3.14 21.02 -10.09
C GLY A 361 4.18 22.07 -10.45
N SER A 362 5.05 22.34 -9.48
CA SER A 362 6.13 23.32 -9.61
C SER A 362 7.42 22.83 -8.99
N ARG A 363 8.55 23.16 -9.61
CA ARG A 363 9.90 23.05 -9.05
C ARG A 363 10.54 24.42 -8.93
N LYS A 364 11.12 24.70 -7.77
CA LYS A 364 11.86 25.92 -7.47
C LYS A 364 13.33 25.61 -7.30
N PHE A 365 14.17 26.39 -7.97
CA PHE A 365 15.62 26.35 -7.90
C PHE A 365 16.11 27.69 -7.36
N GLU A 366 16.67 27.69 -6.15
CA GLU A 366 17.12 28.87 -5.43
C GLU A 366 18.65 28.93 -5.45
N PHE A 367 19.20 29.91 -6.15
CA PHE A 367 20.64 30.15 -6.27
C PHE A 367 21.05 31.29 -5.34
N LEU A 368 21.82 30.95 -4.31
CA LEU A 368 22.42 31.90 -3.38
C LEU A 368 23.80 32.32 -3.88
N PHE A 369 24.04 33.63 -3.95
CA PHE A 369 25.35 34.17 -4.26
C PHE A 369 25.68 35.41 -3.44
N ILE A 370 26.97 35.72 -3.36
CA ILE A 370 27.52 36.87 -2.63
C ILE A 370 28.48 37.64 -3.55
N PRO A 371 28.19 38.90 -3.92
CA PRO A 371 29.13 39.71 -4.70
C PRO A 371 30.28 40.19 -3.83
N ARG A 372 31.51 40.02 -4.32
CA ARG A 372 32.74 40.39 -3.58
C ARG A 372 33.30 41.76 -3.98
N VAL A 373 32.78 42.38 -5.04
CA VAL A 373 33.25 43.67 -5.58
C VAL A 373 32.05 44.58 -5.88
N HIS A 374 32.21 45.90 -5.73
CA HIS A 374 31.21 46.90 -6.08
C HIS A 374 31.16 47.17 -7.59
N GLY A 375 30.00 47.60 -8.11
CA GLY A 375 29.83 47.93 -9.53
C GLY A 375 28.46 47.56 -10.09
N ASN A 376 28.32 47.72 -11.41
CA ASN A 376 27.17 47.26 -12.17
C ASN A 376 27.45 45.86 -12.72
N PHE A 377 26.58 44.91 -12.42
CA PHE A 377 26.67 43.54 -12.90
C PHE A 377 25.40 43.14 -13.64
N LYS A 378 25.53 42.17 -14.56
CA LYS A 378 24.40 41.59 -15.28
C LYS A 378 24.42 40.08 -15.11
N ILE A 379 23.28 39.52 -14.73
CA ILE A 379 23.01 38.08 -14.79
C ILE A 379 22.16 37.85 -16.04
N PRO A 380 22.70 37.21 -17.09
CA PRO A 380 21.98 37.00 -18.34
C PRO A 380 20.77 36.09 -18.14
N ALA A 381 19.81 36.20 -19.06
CA ALA A 381 18.69 35.29 -19.13
C ALA A 381 19.16 33.84 -19.33
N VAL A 382 18.42 32.91 -18.74
CA VAL A 382 18.67 31.47 -18.82
C VAL A 382 17.65 30.85 -19.76
N ASP A 383 18.15 30.06 -20.71
CA ASP A 383 17.32 29.30 -21.62
C ASP A 383 16.98 27.94 -21.01
N PHE A 384 15.70 27.74 -20.67
CA PHE A 384 15.15 26.45 -20.28
C PHE A 384 14.53 25.77 -21.51
N VAL A 385 15.17 24.68 -21.96
CA VAL A 385 14.69 23.92 -23.11
C VAL A 385 14.00 22.65 -22.65
N TYR A 386 12.79 22.41 -23.14
CA TYR A 386 12.03 21.18 -22.92
C TYR A 386 11.50 20.62 -24.24
N PHE A 387 11.17 19.33 -24.26
CA PHE A 387 10.47 18.72 -25.37
C PHE A 387 8.96 18.70 -25.07
N ASP A 388 8.13 19.26 -25.96
CA ASP A 388 6.67 19.20 -25.87
C ASP A 388 6.16 18.02 -26.71
N PRO A 389 5.71 16.90 -26.10
CA PRO A 389 5.23 15.74 -26.85
C PRO A 389 3.96 16.03 -27.66
N LYS A 390 3.16 17.04 -27.28
CA LYS A 390 1.95 17.41 -28.04
C LYS A 390 2.29 18.12 -29.34
N LYS A 391 3.37 18.90 -29.36
CA LYS A 391 3.87 19.60 -30.55
C LYS A 391 4.94 18.81 -31.31
N ASN A 392 5.51 17.79 -30.67
CA ASN A 392 6.61 16.98 -31.19
C ASN A 392 7.85 17.84 -31.55
N GLU A 393 8.16 18.83 -30.70
CA GLU A 393 9.25 19.78 -30.90
C GLU A 393 9.91 20.20 -29.58
N PHE A 394 11.13 20.71 -29.68
CA PHE A 394 11.79 21.36 -28.56
C PHE A 394 11.33 22.81 -28.45
N VAL A 395 10.98 23.24 -27.25
CA VAL A 395 10.54 24.59 -26.92
C VAL A 395 11.54 25.20 -25.96
N THR A 396 11.98 26.43 -26.26
CA THR A 396 12.86 27.22 -25.40
C THR A 396 12.06 28.29 -24.68
N LEU A 397 12.11 28.30 -23.35
CA LEU A 397 11.63 29.39 -22.51
C LEU A 397 12.82 30.16 -21.97
N GLN A 398 12.80 31.47 -22.15
CA GLN A 398 13.88 32.33 -21.69
C GLN A 398 13.45 33.04 -20.40
N SER A 399 14.31 33.02 -19.38
CA SER A 399 14.09 33.81 -18.17
C SER A 399 14.26 35.30 -18.43
N LYS A 400 13.94 36.13 -17.43
CA LYS A 400 14.41 37.52 -17.42
C LYS A 400 15.91 37.56 -17.11
N ASP A 401 16.60 38.56 -17.62
CA ASP A 401 17.91 38.96 -17.13
C ASP A 401 17.75 39.85 -15.88
N PHE A 402 18.83 39.99 -15.11
CA PHE A 402 18.84 40.83 -13.91
C PHE A 402 20.05 41.77 -13.96
N GLU A 403 19.78 43.07 -13.86
CA GLU A 403 20.79 44.10 -13.65
C GLU A 403 20.94 44.37 -12.15
N LEU A 404 22.17 44.32 -11.66
CA LEU A 404 22.51 44.45 -10.25
C LEU A 404 23.43 45.64 -10.02
N PHE A 405 23.12 46.45 -9.02
CA PHE A 405 23.96 47.53 -8.53
C PHE A 405 24.51 47.18 -7.15
N VAL A 406 25.81 46.92 -7.08
CA VAL A 406 26.53 46.59 -5.85
C VAL A 406 27.28 47.84 -5.36
N GLU A 407 26.83 48.37 -4.23
CA GLU A 407 27.47 49.48 -3.52
C GLU A 407 28.70 49.00 -2.74
N LYS A 408 29.63 49.92 -2.47
CA LYS A 408 30.82 49.65 -1.67
C LYS A 408 30.42 49.21 -0.25
N GLY A 409 30.90 48.05 0.18
CA GLY A 409 30.69 47.53 1.54
C GLY A 409 31.43 48.33 2.61
N SER A 410 30.94 48.26 3.86
CA SER A 410 31.49 49.03 4.99
C SER A 410 32.92 48.62 5.40
N ASN A 411 33.42 47.48 4.91
CA ASN A 411 34.74 46.93 5.24
C ASN A 411 35.71 46.91 4.04
N GLU A 412 35.38 47.60 2.94
CA GLU A 412 36.34 47.79 1.84
C GLU A 412 37.25 48.99 2.13
N GLU A 413 38.33 48.76 2.87
CA GLU A 413 39.52 49.62 2.71
C GLU A 413 39.91 49.56 1.22
N ALA A 414 40.06 50.74 0.63
CA ALA A 414 40.18 50.92 -0.80
C ALA A 414 41.38 50.13 -1.36
N LYS A 415 41.11 49.01 -2.01
CA LYS A 415 41.94 48.53 -3.11
C LYS A 415 41.32 49.05 -4.39
N GLU A 416 41.74 50.24 -4.80
CA GLU A 416 41.54 50.72 -6.16
C GLU A 416 42.08 49.67 -7.12
N SER A 417 41.19 49.03 -7.87
CA SER A 417 41.56 48.29 -9.06
C SER A 417 41.52 49.29 -10.22
N VAL A 418 42.71 49.79 -10.56
CA VAL A 418 42.94 50.58 -11.78
C VAL A 418 42.61 49.70 -12.98
N TYR A 419 41.51 50.00 -13.66
CA TYR A 419 41.27 49.50 -15.02
C TYR A 419 42.17 50.28 -15.97
N THR A 420 43.32 49.70 -16.32
CA THR A 420 44.05 50.10 -17.53
C THR A 420 43.71 49.13 -18.66
N SER A 421 43.26 49.72 -19.76
CA SER A 421 43.02 49.10 -21.04
C SER A 421 44.33 48.58 -21.65
N SER A 422 44.20 47.52 -22.43
CA SER A 422 45.14 46.96 -23.42
C SER A 422 46.16 45.92 -22.94
N GLN A 423 46.17 44.83 -23.74
CA GLN A 423 47.11 43.72 -23.85
C GLN A 423 46.74 42.41 -23.12
N GLU A 424 46.48 41.39 -23.94
CA GLU A 424 46.54 39.97 -23.59
C GLU A 424 47.87 39.67 -22.90
N GLY A 425 47.78 39.05 -21.73
CA GLY A 425 48.94 38.62 -20.97
C GLY A 425 48.56 38.16 -19.58
N ILE A 426 48.23 36.86 -19.46
CA ILE A 426 48.31 36.02 -18.25
C ILE A 426 47.98 36.77 -16.94
N ARG A 427 46.70 36.71 -16.54
CA ARG A 427 46.26 37.21 -15.23
C ARG A 427 46.78 36.27 -14.14
N TYR A 428 47.86 36.69 -13.51
CA TYR A 428 48.32 36.15 -12.23
C TYR A 428 47.20 36.37 -11.19
N LEU A 429 46.62 35.26 -10.72
CA LEU A 429 45.79 35.23 -9.53
C LEU A 429 46.65 35.63 -8.33
N GLY A 430 46.14 36.54 -7.52
CA GLY A 430 46.85 37.15 -6.41
C GLY A 430 47.43 36.14 -5.41
N THR A 431 48.63 36.49 -4.94
CA THR A 431 49.25 36.16 -3.65
C THR A 431 48.40 35.32 -2.68
N ASP A 432 48.48 34.00 -2.79
CA ASP A 432 48.11 33.07 -1.72
C ASP A 432 49.19 31.97 -1.59
N ILE A 433 50.39 32.40 -1.22
CA ILE A 433 51.39 31.50 -0.66
C ILE A 433 52.01 32.23 0.53
N ASN A 434 51.44 32.02 1.72
CA ASN A 434 52.17 32.30 2.94
C ASN A 434 53.46 31.45 2.97
N HIS A 435 54.58 32.04 3.40
CA HIS A 435 55.84 31.33 3.62
C HIS A 435 55.60 30.03 4.41
N ILE A 436 55.79 28.89 3.77
CA ILE A 436 55.90 27.62 4.48
C ILE A 436 57.18 27.71 5.29
N LYS A 437 57.06 27.57 6.62
CA LYS A 437 58.20 27.51 7.56
C LYS A 437 59.30 26.63 6.97
N SER A 438 60.40 27.26 6.57
CA SER A 438 61.64 26.58 6.20
C SER A 438 62.38 26.26 7.50
N GLY A 439 61.98 25.16 8.13
CA GLY A 439 62.71 24.52 9.22
C GLY A 439 62.90 23.05 8.87
N ASP A 440 63.98 22.45 9.35
CA ASP A 440 64.33 21.06 9.06
C ASP A 440 63.14 20.13 9.36
N LEU A 441 62.64 19.48 8.30
CA LEU A 441 61.56 18.52 8.38
C LEU A 441 62.07 17.25 9.06
N PHE A 442 61.78 17.08 10.35
CA PHE A 442 61.86 15.78 11.01
C PHE A 442 60.77 14.87 10.45
N ILE A 443 61.11 14.10 9.42
CA ILE A 443 60.25 13.05 8.89
C ILE A 443 60.13 11.94 9.94
N ALA A 444 59.10 12.02 10.77
CA ALA A 444 58.67 10.88 11.58
C ALA A 444 57.72 10.01 10.75
N LYS A 445 58.01 8.70 10.64
CA LYS A 445 57.07 7.73 10.05
C LYS A 445 55.74 7.82 10.80
N LYS A 446 54.73 8.38 10.16
CA LYS A 446 53.39 8.53 10.74
C LYS A 446 52.65 7.19 10.70
N GLY A 447 52.96 6.32 11.67
CA GLY A 447 52.15 5.17 12.09
C GLY A 447 51.89 4.06 11.06
N THR A 448 51.64 2.85 11.55
CA THR A 448 51.12 1.76 10.73
C THR A 448 49.61 1.96 10.56
N PHE A 449 49.11 1.86 9.32
CA PHE A 449 47.67 1.91 9.05
C PHE A 449 46.97 0.71 9.69
N PHE A 450 45.86 0.96 10.39
CA PHE A 450 45.05 -0.11 11.00
C PHE A 450 44.47 -1.05 9.94
N PHE A 451 44.01 -0.48 8.82
CA PHE A 451 43.45 -1.22 7.70
C PHE A 451 44.54 -2.01 6.98
N GLY A 452 44.42 -3.34 6.95
CA GLY A 452 45.44 -4.25 6.41
C GLY A 452 46.51 -4.70 7.41
N SER A 453 46.45 -4.24 8.66
CA SER A 453 47.30 -4.78 9.74
C SER A 453 46.92 -6.22 10.10
N VAL A 454 47.85 -6.95 10.71
CA VAL A 454 47.60 -8.32 11.20
C VAL A 454 46.46 -8.35 12.22
N THR A 455 46.37 -7.34 13.09
CA THR A 455 45.28 -7.22 14.08
C THR A 455 43.93 -6.99 13.41
N TYR A 456 43.88 -6.18 12.35
CA TYR A 456 42.66 -6.02 11.54
C TYR A 456 42.23 -7.35 10.90
N MET A 457 43.15 -8.12 10.33
CA MET A 457 42.82 -9.44 9.75
C MET A 457 42.31 -10.42 10.82
N ILE A 458 42.92 -10.44 12.01
CA ILE A 458 42.45 -11.28 13.13
C ILE A 458 41.02 -10.92 13.54
N LEU A 459 40.69 -9.62 13.63
CA LEU A 459 39.34 -9.17 13.98
C LEU A 459 38.30 -9.57 12.92
N VAL A 460 38.63 -9.47 11.64
CA VAL A 460 37.76 -9.90 10.54
C VAL A 460 37.52 -11.42 10.59
N PHE A 461 38.57 -12.22 10.79
CA PHE A 461 38.43 -13.67 10.93
C PHE A 461 37.65 -14.07 12.19
N MET A 462 37.84 -13.35 13.30
CA MET A 462 37.06 -13.56 14.53
C MET A 462 35.57 -13.29 14.29
N ALA A 463 35.22 -12.20 13.60
CA ALA A 463 33.82 -11.89 13.26
C ALA A 463 33.19 -12.97 12.38
N LEU A 464 33.92 -13.48 11.38
CA LEU A 464 33.48 -14.60 10.54
C LEU A 464 33.30 -15.90 11.35
N ALA A 465 34.23 -16.20 12.26
CA ALA A 465 34.14 -17.37 13.13
C ALA A 465 32.93 -17.29 14.08
N LEU A 466 32.66 -16.12 14.66
CA LEU A 466 31.48 -15.89 15.50
C LEU A 466 30.18 -16.04 14.70
N PHE A 467 30.15 -15.54 13.46
CA PHE A 467 28.99 -15.70 12.57
C PHE A 467 28.73 -17.18 12.23
N ALA A 468 29.79 -17.94 11.89
CA ALA A 468 29.68 -19.38 11.66
C ALA A 468 29.22 -20.14 12.92
N ALA A 469 29.76 -19.80 14.09
CA ALA A 469 29.35 -20.37 15.37
C ALA A 469 27.87 -20.08 15.68
N ALA A 470 27.39 -18.86 15.40
CA ALA A 470 25.99 -18.48 15.56
C ALA A 470 25.07 -19.32 14.65
N ILE A 471 25.45 -19.54 13.39
CA ILE A 471 24.69 -20.41 12.46
C ILE A 471 24.62 -21.84 13.00
N VAL A 472 25.74 -22.40 13.44
CA VAL A 472 25.78 -23.76 14.01
C VAL A 472 24.92 -23.85 15.26
N PHE A 473 24.99 -22.85 16.13
CA PHE A 473 24.19 -22.80 17.36
C PHE A 473 22.69 -22.70 17.07
N SER A 474 22.27 -21.84 16.13
CA SER A 474 20.88 -21.72 15.70
C SER A 474 20.37 -23.03 15.11
N ARG A 475 21.13 -23.67 14.21
CA ARG A 475 20.77 -24.99 13.64
C ARG A 475 20.66 -26.07 14.72
N LYS A 476 21.51 -26.03 15.75
CA LYS A 476 21.44 -26.96 16.88
C LYS A 476 20.20 -26.69 17.73
N GLN A 477 19.86 -25.42 17.98
CA GLN A 477 18.62 -25.05 18.67
C GLN A 477 17.37 -25.51 17.92
N ASP A 478 17.35 -25.37 16.60
CA ASP A 478 16.20 -25.79 15.78
C ASP A 478 16.00 -27.30 15.84
N LYS A 479 17.09 -28.08 15.77
CA LYS A 479 17.05 -29.53 16.01
C LYS A 479 16.58 -29.89 17.42
N TYR A 480 16.96 -29.13 18.45
CA TYR A 480 16.47 -29.33 19.81
C TYR A 480 14.98 -28.98 19.97
N LYS A 481 14.50 -27.92 19.30
CA LYS A 481 13.09 -27.49 19.34
C LYS A 481 12.18 -28.42 18.53
N ALA A 482 12.71 -29.09 17.50
CA ALA A 482 11.99 -30.08 16.70
C ALA A 482 11.56 -31.31 17.53
N ASN A 483 12.29 -31.66 18.61
CA ASN A 483 11.95 -32.79 19.47
C ASN A 483 11.23 -32.33 20.76
N GLN A 484 9.96 -31.92 20.61
CA GLN A 484 9.16 -31.36 21.71
C GLN A 484 9.03 -32.29 22.93
N SER A 485 9.09 -33.61 22.75
CA SER A 485 8.97 -34.60 23.85
C SER A 485 10.16 -34.53 24.82
N LEU A 486 11.39 -34.42 24.30
CA LEU A 486 12.63 -34.34 25.07
C LEU A 486 12.77 -33.00 25.82
N VAL A 487 12.31 -31.91 25.20
CA VAL A 487 12.29 -30.57 25.81
C VAL A 487 11.28 -30.48 26.96
N ARG A 488 10.09 -31.08 26.78
CA ARG A 488 9.07 -31.17 27.85
C ARG A 488 9.59 -32.00 29.03
N TYR A 489 10.23 -33.15 28.76
CA TYR A 489 10.81 -34.00 29.79
C TYR A 489 11.86 -33.26 30.63
N ARG A 490 12.84 -32.60 30.00
CA ARG A 490 13.88 -31.86 30.74
C ARG A 490 13.36 -30.67 31.53
N LYS A 491 12.40 -29.91 30.97
CA LYS A 491 11.74 -28.81 31.71
C LYS A 491 10.99 -29.35 32.93
N ALA A 492 10.28 -30.45 32.78
CA ALA A 492 9.61 -31.13 33.88
C ALA A 492 10.62 -31.63 34.94
N THR A 493 11.74 -32.25 34.55
CA THR A 493 12.79 -32.70 35.49
C THR A 493 13.44 -31.53 36.22
N LYS A 494 13.67 -30.40 35.56
CA LYS A 494 14.22 -29.19 36.18
C LYS A 494 13.26 -28.61 37.22
N ILE A 495 11.98 -28.52 36.89
CA ILE A 495 10.94 -28.04 37.82
C ILE A 495 10.79 -29.02 38.99
N ALA A 496 10.79 -30.33 38.73
CA ALA A 496 10.72 -31.36 39.76
C ALA A 496 11.92 -31.30 40.72
N ARG A 497 13.16 -31.15 40.21
CA ARG A 497 14.36 -30.97 41.05
C ARG A 497 14.30 -29.69 41.88
N ASN A 498 13.86 -28.59 41.30
CA ASN A 498 13.73 -27.32 42.03
C ASN A 498 12.68 -27.44 43.14
N ARG A 499 11.52 -28.04 42.86
CA ARG A 499 10.49 -28.30 43.86
C ARG A 499 10.96 -29.26 44.95
N LEU A 500 11.67 -30.33 44.59
CA LEU A 500 12.29 -31.24 45.58
C LEU A 500 13.33 -30.54 46.45
N LYS A 501 14.12 -29.62 45.90
CA LYS A 501 15.09 -28.83 46.65
C LYS A 501 14.39 -27.84 47.59
N SER A 502 13.32 -27.19 47.13
CA SER A 502 12.49 -26.31 47.96
C SER A 502 11.81 -27.11 49.08
N ALA A 503 11.21 -28.26 48.76
CA ALA A 503 10.57 -29.14 49.74
C ALA A 503 11.59 -29.68 50.77
N PHE A 504 12.80 -30.06 50.35
CA PHE A 504 13.87 -30.46 51.25
C PHE A 504 14.30 -29.33 52.21
N ASN A 505 14.38 -28.10 51.70
CA ASN A 505 14.71 -26.94 52.52
C ASN A 505 13.59 -26.59 53.52
N LEU A 506 12.32 -26.67 53.10
CA LEU A 506 11.15 -26.44 53.96
C LEU A 506 11.01 -27.54 55.04
N MET A 507 11.27 -28.80 54.68
CA MET A 507 11.34 -29.92 55.63
C MET A 507 12.43 -29.71 56.70
N LYS A 508 13.59 -29.20 56.30
CA LYS A 508 14.69 -28.88 57.23
C LYS A 508 14.36 -27.73 58.19
N GLN A 509 13.42 -26.85 57.81
CA GLN A 509 12.99 -25.69 58.60
C GLN A 509 11.78 -25.97 59.51
N LYS A 510 11.22 -27.19 59.54
CA LYS A 510 10.05 -27.58 60.37
C LYS A 510 8.78 -26.74 60.17
N SER A 511 8.65 -26.03 59.04
CA SER A 511 7.44 -25.26 58.70
C SER A 511 6.40 -26.16 58.03
N GLN A 512 5.59 -26.85 58.82
CA GLN A 512 4.61 -27.84 58.32
C GLN A 512 3.44 -27.25 57.49
N ASN A 513 3.20 -25.93 57.53
CA ASN A 513 2.06 -25.30 56.85
C ASN A 513 2.38 -24.77 55.44
N GLU A 514 3.62 -24.86 54.96
CA GLU A 514 4.04 -24.38 53.62
C GLU A 514 4.61 -25.50 52.71
N PHE A 515 4.49 -26.76 53.14
CA PHE A 515 5.03 -27.93 52.43
C PHE A 515 4.23 -28.32 51.19
#